data_AF-A0A2H0LV07-F1
#
_entry.id   AF-A0A2H0LV07-F1
#
_cell.length_a   1.000
_cell.length_b   1.000
_cell.length_c   1.000
_cell.angle_alpha   90.00
_cell.angle_beta   90.00
_cell.angle_gamma   90.00
#
_symmetry.space_group_name_H-M   'P 1'
#
loop_
_entity.id
_entity.type
_entity.pdbx_description
1 polymer ?
#
loop_
_entity_poly.entity_id
_entity_poly.type
_entity_poly.pdbx_seq_one_letter_code
_entity_poly.pdbx_strand_id
1 'polypeptide(L)'
;MRAAAAAFISLSSWAARAGRHLIAAMNGTSTDAPPRFINDLKMRKEEIQMEYPKRKALKQALYEALCRQVSETYGIRSKQKKAQRENEEILKRLYLGPQDSCVPDSFLGDDLLYDIQTKYDCFFSSVRDLLETEYLETQGIKDAWISIWIDPSYEADTDVIVTFQSAVLLAHHSEAWNFAWPSVPALVTALTDFYETMRDVLIAYLWEGIRYEKKRF
;
A
#
# COMPACT_ATOMS: atom_id res chain seq x y z
N MET A 1 25.78 24.55 16.36
CA MET A 1 24.38 24.08 16.23
C MET A 1 23.75 24.62 14.94
N ARG A 2 24.14 24.07 13.78
CA ARG A 2 23.57 24.38 12.46
C ARG A 2 23.72 23.15 11.57
N ALA A 3 22.70 22.28 11.55
CA ALA A 3 22.56 21.19 10.58
C ALA A 3 21.14 20.62 10.65
N ALA A 4 20.14 21.35 10.12
CA ALA A 4 18.78 20.83 9.95
C ALA A 4 18.04 21.53 8.78
N ALA A 5 18.76 21.93 7.73
CA ALA A 5 18.18 22.65 6.58
C ALA A 5 18.57 22.05 5.21
N ALA A 6 18.90 20.76 5.16
CA ALA A 6 19.39 20.10 3.93
C ALA A 6 18.45 19.04 3.34
N ALA A 7 17.31 18.71 3.96
CA ALA A 7 16.43 17.65 3.47
C ALA A 7 15.44 18.10 2.38
N PHE A 8 15.10 19.40 2.30
CA PHE A 8 14.04 19.90 1.41
C PHE A 8 14.48 20.18 -0.04
N ILE A 9 15.78 20.18 -0.33
CA ILE A 9 16.32 20.41 -1.70
C ILE A 9 16.52 19.08 -2.47
N SER A 10 16.28 17.92 -1.84
CA SER A 10 16.60 16.62 -2.44
C SER A 10 15.46 15.96 -3.24
N LEU A 11 14.21 16.38 -3.08
CA LEU A 11 13.06 15.80 -3.81
C LEU A 11 13.11 16.10 -5.32
N SER A 12 13.63 17.26 -5.73
CA SER A 12 13.86 17.60 -7.14
C SER A 12 15.02 16.80 -7.77
N SER A 13 15.98 16.37 -6.94
CA SER A 13 17.11 15.54 -7.39
C SER A 13 16.74 14.05 -7.55
N TRP A 14 15.74 13.58 -6.79
CA TRP A 14 15.26 12.20 -6.85
C TRP A 14 14.38 11.97 -8.08
N ALA A 15 13.47 12.89 -8.40
CA ALA A 15 12.73 12.89 -9.67
C ALA A 15 13.66 12.94 -10.90
N ALA A 16 14.76 13.70 -10.82
CA ALA A 16 15.79 13.76 -11.85
C ALA A 16 16.75 12.55 -11.89
N ARG A 17 16.76 11.68 -10.87
CA ARG A 17 17.48 10.38 -10.85
C ARG A 17 16.60 9.23 -11.30
N ALA A 18 15.32 9.21 -10.90
CA ALA A 18 14.32 8.30 -11.44
C ALA A 18 14.19 8.45 -12.97
N GLY A 19 14.22 9.70 -13.47
CA GLY A 19 14.27 9.97 -14.91
C GLY A 19 15.55 9.46 -15.61
N ARG A 20 16.70 9.39 -14.93
CA ARG A 20 17.95 8.87 -15.51
C ARG A 20 18.03 7.35 -15.57
N HIS A 21 17.40 6.65 -14.63
CA HIS A 21 17.26 5.19 -14.70
C HIS A 21 16.24 4.76 -15.77
N LEU A 22 15.21 5.56 -16.03
CA LEU A 22 14.30 5.34 -17.17
C LEU A 22 15.04 5.48 -18.52
N ILE A 23 15.93 6.46 -18.66
CA ILE A 23 16.72 6.66 -19.89
C ILE A 23 17.76 5.54 -20.09
N ALA A 24 18.30 4.95 -19.02
CA ALA A 24 19.21 3.81 -19.11
C ALA A 24 18.49 2.51 -19.54
N ALA A 25 17.24 2.28 -19.10
CA ALA A 25 16.42 1.17 -19.56
C ALA A 25 15.97 1.31 -21.02
N MET A 26 15.84 2.55 -21.51
CA MET A 26 15.44 2.84 -22.90
C MET A 26 16.56 2.56 -23.94
N ASN A 27 17.83 2.40 -23.54
CA ASN A 27 18.97 2.30 -24.46
C ASN A 27 19.42 0.86 -24.84
N GLY A 28 18.66 -0.19 -24.51
CA GLY A 28 18.96 -1.59 -24.89
C GLY A 28 20.06 -2.20 -24.02
N THR A 29 19.96 -3.44 -23.53
CA THR A 29 19.64 -4.68 -24.25
C THR A 29 18.93 -5.68 -23.33
N SER A 30 17.67 -5.99 -23.63
CA SER A 30 17.07 -7.28 -23.29
C SER A 30 15.98 -7.56 -24.33
N THR A 31 16.41 -8.09 -25.47
CA THR A 31 15.55 -8.74 -26.46
C THR A 31 15.41 -10.19 -26.01
N ASP A 32 14.31 -10.51 -25.32
CA ASP A 32 13.65 -11.82 -25.33
C ASP A 32 12.54 -11.86 -24.28
N ALA A 33 11.46 -11.09 -24.50
CA ALA A 33 10.18 -11.43 -23.90
C ALA A 33 9.54 -12.51 -24.80
N PRO A 34 9.41 -13.77 -24.35
CA PRO A 34 8.94 -14.84 -25.21
C PRO A 34 7.48 -14.60 -25.66
N PRO A 35 7.12 -14.92 -26.92
CA PRO A 35 5.79 -14.71 -27.49
C PRO A 35 4.64 -15.44 -26.76
N ARG A 36 4.95 -16.36 -25.84
CA ARG A 36 3.96 -16.99 -24.95
C ARG A 36 3.32 -16.00 -23.97
N PHE A 37 4.06 -14.98 -23.51
CA PHE A 37 3.56 -14.02 -22.52
C PHE A 37 2.40 -13.17 -23.06
N ILE A 38 2.38 -12.91 -24.37
CA ILE A 38 1.42 -12.00 -25.01
C ILE A 38 0.06 -12.67 -25.26
N ASN A 39 0.03 -13.98 -25.54
CA ASN A 39 -1.22 -14.72 -25.77
C ASN A 39 -1.96 -15.03 -24.47
N ASP A 40 -1.25 -15.27 -23.36
CA ASP A 40 -1.87 -15.45 -22.04
C ASP A 40 -2.60 -14.19 -21.55
N LEU A 41 -2.11 -13.00 -21.92
CA LEU A 41 -2.69 -11.72 -21.50
C LEU A 41 -4.01 -11.36 -22.22
N LYS A 42 -4.24 -11.86 -23.43
CA LYS A 42 -5.52 -11.64 -24.14
C LYS A 42 -6.66 -12.48 -23.55
N MET A 43 -6.40 -13.74 -23.16
CA MET A 43 -7.38 -14.55 -22.44
C MET A 43 -7.70 -13.95 -21.05
N ARG A 44 -6.72 -13.29 -20.41
CA ARG A 44 -6.91 -12.63 -19.12
C ARG A 44 -7.82 -11.40 -19.14
N LYS A 45 -8.06 -10.75 -20.29
CA LYS A 45 -8.97 -9.58 -20.33
C LYS A 45 -10.44 -9.99 -20.11
N GLU A 46 -10.80 -11.20 -20.55
CA GLU A 46 -12.12 -11.81 -20.30
C GLU A 46 -12.17 -12.47 -18.91
N GLU A 47 -11.03 -12.92 -18.35
CA GLU A 47 -10.96 -13.37 -16.95
C GLU A 47 -10.85 -12.23 -15.91
N ILE A 48 -10.38 -11.04 -16.27
CA ILE A 48 -10.43 -9.86 -15.39
C ILE A 48 -11.89 -9.37 -15.23
N GLN A 49 -12.78 -9.78 -16.14
CA GLN A 49 -14.23 -9.72 -15.95
C GLN A 49 -14.80 -10.88 -15.13
N MET A 50 -13.98 -11.80 -14.59
CA MET A 50 -14.48 -12.91 -13.75
C MET A 50 -15.25 -12.39 -12.55
N GLU A 51 -16.55 -12.63 -12.65
CA GLU A 51 -17.57 -12.82 -11.63
C GLU A 51 -17.06 -12.78 -10.18
N TYR A 52 -17.76 -11.97 -9.41
CA TYR A 52 -17.37 -11.46 -8.10
C TYR A 52 -18.04 -12.21 -6.91
N PRO A 53 -17.92 -13.54 -6.75
CA PRO A 53 -17.94 -14.19 -5.43
C PRO A 53 -16.73 -13.79 -4.56
N LYS A 54 -15.72 -13.14 -5.15
CA LYS A 54 -14.43 -12.76 -4.53
C LYS A 54 -14.50 -11.55 -3.58
N ARG A 55 -15.51 -10.67 -3.66
CA ARG A 55 -15.53 -9.45 -2.81
C ARG A 55 -15.57 -9.77 -1.32
N LYS A 56 -16.35 -10.78 -0.93
CA LYS A 56 -16.45 -11.19 0.47
C LYS A 56 -15.14 -11.81 0.95
N ALA A 57 -14.49 -12.62 0.11
CA ALA A 57 -13.18 -13.21 0.40
C ALA A 57 -12.10 -12.13 0.50
N LEU A 58 -12.06 -11.17 -0.43
CA LEU A 58 -11.16 -10.02 -0.42
C LEU A 58 -11.33 -9.18 0.85
N LYS A 59 -12.57 -8.83 1.19
CA LYS A 59 -12.90 -8.08 2.42
C LYS A 59 -12.36 -8.79 3.67
N GLN A 60 -12.54 -10.11 3.73
CA GLN A 60 -12.03 -10.93 4.83
C GLN A 60 -10.49 -10.95 4.83
N ALA A 61 -9.86 -11.18 3.68
CA ALA A 61 -8.40 -11.23 3.53
C ALA A 61 -7.73 -9.90 3.92
N LEU A 62 -8.27 -8.77 3.48
CA LEU A 62 -7.79 -7.43 3.86
C LEU A 62 -7.91 -7.19 5.37
N TYR A 63 -9.04 -7.58 5.96
CA TYR A 63 -9.23 -7.44 7.40
C TYR A 63 -8.26 -8.32 8.20
N GLU A 64 -8.04 -9.56 7.76
CA GLU A 64 -7.08 -10.49 8.37
C GLU A 64 -5.64 -10.00 8.21
N ALA A 65 -5.29 -9.44 7.04
CA ALA A 65 -4.00 -8.83 6.80
C ALA A 65 -3.76 -7.63 7.73
N LEU A 66 -4.76 -6.76 7.91
CA LEU A 66 -4.66 -5.64 8.86
C LEU A 66 -4.52 -6.14 10.29
N CYS A 67 -5.32 -7.12 10.70
CA CYS A 67 -5.19 -7.75 12.02
C CYS A 67 -3.77 -8.27 12.25
N ARG A 68 -3.20 -8.96 11.25
CA ARG A 68 -1.83 -9.48 11.31
C ARG A 68 -0.81 -8.35 11.47
N GLN A 69 -0.86 -7.33 10.61
CA GLN A 69 0.05 -6.18 10.67
C GLN A 69 0.02 -5.48 12.03
N VAL A 70 -1.18 -5.21 12.56
CA VAL A 70 -1.38 -4.62 13.88
C VAL A 70 -0.83 -5.52 14.99
N SER A 71 -1.01 -6.84 14.87
CA SER A 71 -0.52 -7.81 15.87
C SER A 71 0.99 -7.93 15.86
N GLU A 72 1.63 -7.88 14.70
CA GLU A 72 3.08 -7.93 14.56
C GLU A 72 3.74 -6.67 15.11
N THR A 73 3.06 -5.53 14.96
CA THR A 73 3.56 -4.21 15.35
C THR A 73 3.31 -3.90 16.84
N TYR A 74 2.09 -4.13 17.32
CA TYR A 74 1.65 -3.75 18.67
C TYR A 74 1.36 -4.95 19.59
N GLY A 75 1.29 -6.16 19.05
CA GLY A 75 0.85 -7.33 19.78
C GLY A 75 1.88 -7.87 20.76
N ILE A 76 1.38 -8.41 21.87
CA ILE A 76 2.16 -9.20 22.82
C ILE A 76 2.33 -10.59 22.24
N ARG A 77 3.55 -11.15 22.21
CA ARG A 77 3.84 -12.53 21.81
C ARG A 77 3.18 -13.54 22.79
N SER A 78 1.86 -13.71 22.73
CA SER A 78 1.06 -14.53 23.64
C SER A 78 0.46 -15.76 22.92
N LYS A 79 0.00 -16.78 23.67
CA LYS A 79 -0.47 -18.06 23.11
C LYS A 79 -1.76 -17.88 22.28
N GLN A 80 -1.83 -18.56 21.13
CA GLN A 80 -2.72 -18.34 19.96
C GLN A 80 -4.19 -17.90 20.21
N LYS A 81 -4.93 -18.51 21.15
CA LYS A 81 -6.36 -18.15 21.34
C LYS A 81 -6.60 -16.88 22.15
N LYS A 82 -5.71 -16.57 23.10
CA LYS A 82 -5.81 -15.31 23.87
C LYS A 82 -5.40 -14.14 22.99
N ALA A 83 -4.39 -14.35 22.15
CA ALA A 83 -3.89 -13.39 21.18
C ALA A 83 -4.98 -12.86 20.24
N GLN A 84 -5.88 -13.71 19.70
CA GLN A 84 -6.89 -13.23 18.74
C GLN A 84 -7.84 -12.16 19.33
N ARG A 85 -8.33 -12.36 20.55
CA ARG A 85 -9.19 -11.37 21.22
C ARG A 85 -8.43 -10.10 21.56
N GLU A 86 -7.19 -10.24 22.04
CA GLU A 86 -6.30 -9.11 22.33
C GLU A 86 -6.04 -8.29 21.06
N ASN A 87 -5.84 -8.94 19.90
CA ASN A 87 -5.59 -8.27 18.62
C ASN A 87 -6.83 -7.51 18.12
N GLU A 88 -8.02 -8.09 18.26
CA GLU A 88 -9.27 -7.38 17.93
C GLU A 88 -9.50 -6.15 18.82
N GLU A 89 -9.11 -6.23 20.09
CA GLU A 89 -9.17 -5.09 21.01
C GLU A 89 -8.17 -3.99 20.62
N ILE A 90 -6.95 -4.36 20.21
CA ILE A 90 -5.95 -3.41 19.69
C ILE A 90 -6.49 -2.71 18.45
N LEU A 91 -6.99 -3.47 17.47
CA LEU A 91 -7.56 -2.91 16.24
C LEU A 91 -8.73 -1.97 16.53
N LYS A 92 -9.62 -2.36 17.44
CA LYS A 92 -10.73 -1.49 17.89
C LYS A 92 -10.23 -0.16 18.44
N ARG A 93 -9.21 -0.19 19.30
CA ARG A 93 -8.67 1.03 19.90
C ARG A 93 -7.96 1.91 18.88
N LEU A 94 -7.25 1.33 17.92
CA LEU A 94 -6.49 2.11 16.93
C LEU A 94 -7.37 2.72 15.83
N TYR A 95 -8.37 1.97 15.35
CA TYR A 95 -9.07 2.32 14.11
C TYR A 95 -10.59 2.42 14.23
N LEU A 96 -11.20 2.11 15.37
CA LEU A 96 -12.66 2.06 15.47
C LEU A 96 -13.21 3.03 16.50
N GLY A 97 -14.32 3.67 16.13
CA GLY A 97 -15.00 4.66 16.95
C GLY A 97 -14.33 6.04 16.92
N PRO A 98 -14.94 7.04 17.59
CA PRO A 98 -14.33 8.34 17.77
C PRO A 98 -13.03 8.19 18.59
N GLN A 99 -12.01 8.94 18.19
CA GLN A 99 -10.71 8.98 18.84
C GLN A 99 -10.48 10.40 19.35
N ASP A 100 -10.15 10.52 20.64
CA ASP A 100 -9.81 11.82 21.23
C ASP A 100 -8.36 12.24 20.90
N SER A 101 -7.56 11.31 20.37
CA SER A 101 -6.16 11.50 19.98
C SER A 101 -5.86 10.79 18.66
N CYS A 102 -4.80 11.21 17.98
CA CYS A 102 -4.30 10.56 16.77
C CYS A 102 -3.90 9.08 16.99
N VAL A 103 -3.33 8.79 18.16
CA VAL A 103 -2.93 7.46 18.63
C VAL A 103 -3.37 7.34 20.10
N PRO A 104 -4.04 6.26 20.52
CA PRO A 104 -4.43 6.09 21.92
C PRO A 104 -3.21 5.99 22.83
N ASP A 105 -3.30 6.57 24.04
CA ASP A 105 -2.19 6.66 25.01
C ASP A 105 -1.49 5.32 25.29
N SER A 106 -2.23 4.20 25.24
CA SER A 106 -1.65 2.86 25.46
C SER A 106 -0.69 2.41 24.36
N PHE A 107 -0.65 3.11 23.23
CA PHE A 107 0.21 2.84 22.07
C PHE A 107 1.20 3.96 21.80
N LEU A 108 1.20 5.03 22.61
CA LEU A 108 2.19 6.10 22.50
C LEU A 108 3.53 5.63 23.07
N GLY A 109 4.57 5.74 22.25
CA GLY A 109 5.96 5.61 22.64
C GLY A 109 6.58 6.97 22.96
N ASP A 110 7.90 7.06 22.77
CA ASP A 110 8.66 8.28 23.02
C ASP A 110 8.55 9.31 21.87
N ASP A 111 8.13 8.87 20.68
CA ASP A 111 8.04 9.69 19.47
C ASP A 111 6.65 9.59 18.83
N LEU A 112 5.84 10.61 19.07
CA LEU A 112 4.47 10.71 18.56
C LEU A 112 4.38 10.62 17.03
N LEU A 113 5.32 11.24 16.30
CA LEU A 113 5.27 11.24 14.83
C LEU A 113 5.56 9.84 14.28
N TYR A 114 6.48 9.13 14.93
CA TYR A 114 6.74 7.73 14.63
C TYR A 114 5.52 6.84 14.90
N ASP A 115 4.78 7.08 15.99
CA ASP A 115 3.56 6.32 16.30
C ASP A 115 2.43 6.59 15.30
N ILE A 116 2.24 7.85 14.88
CA ILE A 116 1.32 8.21 13.80
C ILE A 116 1.73 7.49 12.51
N GLN A 117 3.01 7.58 12.14
CA GLN A 117 3.53 6.90 10.95
C GLN A 117 3.27 5.40 11.01
N THR A 118 3.52 4.77 12.15
CA THR A 118 3.34 3.32 12.35
C THR A 118 1.87 2.91 12.23
N LYS A 119 0.93 3.71 12.76
CA LYS A 119 -0.51 3.51 12.57
C LYS A 119 -0.87 3.54 11.08
N TYR A 120 -0.44 4.55 10.33
CA TYR A 120 -0.72 4.61 8.89
C TYR A 120 -0.06 3.46 8.13
N ASP A 121 1.20 3.11 8.45
CA ASP A 121 1.93 2.04 7.78
C ASP A 121 1.23 0.69 7.93
N CYS A 122 0.79 0.31 9.13
CA CYS A 122 0.02 -0.92 9.36
C CYS A 122 -1.18 -1.04 8.41
N PHE A 123 -1.92 0.06 8.23
CA PHE A 123 -3.08 0.10 7.34
C PHE A 123 -2.68 -0.10 5.88
N PHE A 124 -1.78 0.74 5.37
CA PHE A 124 -1.40 0.71 3.95
C PHE A 124 -0.55 -0.52 3.58
N SER A 125 0.30 -1.01 4.48
CA SER A 125 1.05 -2.26 4.32
C SER A 125 0.11 -3.45 4.17
N SER A 126 -1.03 -3.49 4.88
CA SER A 126 -2.01 -4.57 4.72
C SER A 126 -2.62 -4.64 3.31
N VAL A 127 -2.85 -3.48 2.70
CA VAL A 127 -3.35 -3.36 1.32
C VAL A 127 -2.24 -3.69 0.31
N ARG A 128 -1.03 -3.15 0.53
CA ARG A 128 0.17 -3.42 -0.28
C ARG A 128 0.44 -4.91 -0.37
N ASP A 129 0.60 -5.57 0.77
CA ASP A 129 0.99 -6.99 0.84
C ASP A 129 0.02 -7.87 0.06
N LEU A 130 -1.29 -7.60 0.22
CA LEU A 130 -2.29 -8.36 -0.51
C LEU A 130 -2.23 -8.10 -2.01
N LEU A 131 -1.96 -6.86 -2.44
CA LEU A 131 -1.81 -6.55 -3.86
C LEU A 131 -0.54 -7.18 -4.46
N GLU A 132 0.57 -7.21 -3.73
CA GLU A 132 1.80 -7.87 -4.16
C GLU A 132 1.59 -9.39 -4.30
N THR A 133 1.05 -10.04 -3.27
CA THR A 133 0.84 -11.50 -3.27
C THR A 133 -0.29 -11.95 -4.21
N GLU A 134 -1.45 -11.29 -4.20
CA GLU A 134 -2.59 -11.75 -5.00
C GLU A 134 -2.49 -11.32 -6.46
N TYR A 135 -1.88 -10.18 -6.75
CA TYR A 135 -1.85 -9.64 -8.11
C TYR A 135 -0.48 -9.79 -8.76
N LEU A 136 0.58 -9.20 -8.21
CA LEU A 136 1.90 -9.21 -8.88
C LEU A 136 2.48 -10.62 -9.01
N GLU A 137 2.47 -11.40 -7.93
CA GLU A 137 3.00 -12.77 -7.96
C GLU A 137 2.18 -13.68 -8.90
N THR A 138 0.86 -13.53 -8.95
CA THR A 138 0.00 -14.33 -9.85
C THR A 138 0.13 -13.91 -11.32
N GLN A 139 0.54 -12.68 -11.59
CA GLN A 139 0.95 -12.23 -12.92
C GLN A 139 2.39 -12.64 -13.27
N GLY A 140 3.13 -13.26 -12.35
CA GLY A 140 4.53 -13.65 -12.55
C GLY A 140 5.49 -12.46 -12.59
N ILE A 141 5.06 -11.30 -12.10
CA ILE A 141 5.88 -10.08 -12.02
C ILE A 141 6.74 -10.24 -10.76
N LYS A 142 8.00 -10.64 -10.96
CA LYS A 142 9.00 -10.80 -9.90
C LYS A 142 9.85 -9.53 -9.82
N ASP A 143 10.43 -9.30 -8.65
CA ASP A 143 11.40 -8.21 -8.40
C ASP A 143 10.84 -6.78 -8.56
N ALA A 144 9.52 -6.62 -8.50
CA ALA A 144 8.87 -5.31 -8.45
C ALA A 144 8.11 -5.19 -7.13
N TRP A 145 8.36 -4.12 -6.39
CA TRP A 145 7.73 -3.86 -5.09
C TRP A 145 6.95 -2.54 -5.12
N ILE A 146 5.95 -2.49 -4.27
CA ILE A 146 5.16 -1.30 -4.00
C ILE A 146 5.78 -0.62 -2.76
N SER A 147 6.16 0.64 -2.91
CA SER A 147 6.72 1.45 -1.81
C SER A 147 5.64 2.34 -1.20
N ILE A 148 5.68 2.50 0.13
CA ILE A 148 4.79 3.39 0.89
C ILE A 148 5.66 4.48 1.51
N TRP A 149 5.26 5.74 1.32
CA TRP A 149 5.88 6.92 1.92
C TRP A 149 4.83 7.61 2.78
N ILE A 150 5.20 7.92 4.03
CA ILE A 150 4.31 8.57 4.99
C ILE A 150 5.04 9.77 5.57
N ASP A 151 4.42 10.95 5.47
CA ASP A 151 4.87 12.17 6.13
C ASP A 151 3.90 12.48 7.28
N PRO A 152 4.22 12.03 8.51
CA PRO A 152 3.31 12.15 9.64
C PRO A 152 3.23 13.60 10.13
N SER A 153 2.01 14.05 10.42
CA SER A 153 1.77 15.33 11.08
C SER A 153 0.76 15.15 12.20
N TYR A 154 1.08 15.76 13.36
CA TYR A 154 0.14 15.85 14.47
C TYR A 154 -0.81 17.05 14.29
N GLU A 155 -0.30 18.23 13.94
CA GLU A 155 -1.10 19.47 13.90
C GLU A 155 -1.80 19.71 12.55
N ALA A 156 -1.38 19.00 11.52
CA ALA A 156 -1.93 19.10 10.17
C ALA A 156 -2.22 17.70 9.62
N ASP A 157 -2.47 17.63 8.32
CA ASP A 157 -2.70 16.37 7.64
C ASP A 157 -1.43 15.51 7.55
N THR A 158 -1.62 14.21 7.74
CA THR A 158 -0.62 13.18 7.41
C THR A 158 -0.80 12.80 5.95
N ASP A 159 0.30 12.86 5.20
CA ASP A 159 0.35 12.51 3.79
C ASP A 159 0.85 11.09 3.59
N VAL A 160 0.17 10.32 2.73
CA VAL A 160 0.61 8.99 2.30
C VAL A 160 0.69 8.92 0.79
N ILE A 161 1.82 8.45 0.27
CA ILE A 161 2.02 8.17 -1.15
C ILE A 161 2.41 6.71 -1.31
N VAL A 162 1.63 5.97 -2.09
CA VAL A 162 1.93 4.59 -2.48
C VAL A 162 2.35 4.56 -3.93
N THR A 163 3.51 3.96 -4.20
CA THR A 163 4.14 3.97 -5.54
C THR A 163 4.51 2.58 -5.99
N PHE A 164 4.46 2.34 -7.29
CA PHE A 164 5.02 1.16 -7.95
C PHE A 164 5.96 1.63 -9.05
N GLN A 165 7.26 1.37 -8.89
CA GLN A 165 8.32 1.94 -9.73
C GLN A 165 8.22 3.47 -9.81
N SER A 166 7.79 4.01 -10.96
CA SER A 166 7.63 5.45 -11.21
C SER A 166 6.17 5.93 -11.16
N ALA A 167 5.22 5.02 -10.98
CA ALA A 167 3.80 5.33 -10.92
C ALA A 167 3.34 5.57 -9.48
N VAL A 168 2.54 6.62 -9.27
CA VAL A 168 1.79 6.82 -8.04
C VAL A 168 0.51 5.99 -8.14
N LEU A 169 0.37 4.98 -7.28
CA LEU A 169 -0.82 4.14 -7.21
C LEU A 169 -1.91 4.81 -6.38
N LEU A 170 -1.52 5.52 -5.33
CA LEU A 170 -2.43 6.19 -4.40
C LEU A 170 -1.73 7.39 -3.75
N ALA A 171 -2.48 8.47 -3.58
CA ALA A 171 -2.14 9.57 -2.68
C ALA A 171 -3.31 9.75 -1.71
N HIS A 172 -3.03 9.78 -0.41
CA HIS A 172 -4.01 9.93 0.66
C HIS A 172 -3.59 11.04 1.61
N HIS A 173 -4.56 11.79 2.10
CA HIS A 173 -4.36 12.98 2.92
C HIS A 173 -5.44 13.03 3.99
N SER A 174 -5.05 13.13 5.25
CA SER A 174 -5.99 13.21 6.38
C SER A 174 -5.31 13.62 7.67
N GLU A 175 -6.01 14.39 8.49
CA GLU A 175 -5.67 14.59 9.90
C GLU A 175 -5.56 13.24 10.65
N ALA A 176 -4.51 13.07 11.46
CA ALA A 176 -4.20 11.79 12.10
C ALA A 176 -5.28 11.30 13.08
N TRP A 177 -5.99 12.22 13.74
CA TRP A 177 -7.14 11.90 14.61
C TRP A 177 -8.40 11.50 13.85
N ASN A 178 -8.51 11.85 12.57
CA ASN A 178 -9.61 11.41 11.70
C ASN A 178 -9.34 10.07 11.02
N PHE A 179 -8.16 9.48 11.21
CA PHE A 179 -7.80 8.17 10.66
C PHE A 179 -8.36 7.01 11.51
N ALA A 180 -9.69 7.01 11.62
CA ALA A 180 -10.49 6.00 12.32
C ALA A 180 -11.87 5.90 11.66
N TRP A 181 -12.53 4.76 11.84
CA TRP A 181 -13.80 4.43 11.21
C TRP A 181 -14.88 4.13 12.26
N PRO A 182 -16.15 4.44 11.99
CA PRO A 182 -17.22 4.26 12.99
C PRO A 182 -17.51 2.77 13.30
N SER A 183 -17.10 1.85 12.43
CA SER A 183 -17.40 0.43 12.57
C SER A 183 -16.47 -0.45 11.72
N VAL A 184 -16.38 -1.75 12.06
CA VAL A 184 -15.62 -2.73 11.26
C VAL A 184 -16.08 -2.74 9.78
N PRO A 185 -17.38 -2.76 9.44
CA PRO A 185 -17.78 -2.71 8.04
C PRO A 185 -17.31 -1.47 7.28
N ALA A 186 -17.23 -0.30 7.95
CA ALA A 186 -16.73 0.93 7.35
C ALA A 186 -15.23 0.85 7.09
N LEU A 187 -14.46 0.37 8.08
CA LEU A 187 -13.02 0.11 7.95
C LEU A 187 -12.72 -0.85 6.79
N VAL A 188 -13.43 -1.98 6.72
CA VAL A 188 -13.27 -2.99 5.68
C VAL A 188 -13.63 -2.44 4.30
N THR A 189 -14.64 -1.57 4.22
CA THR A 189 -14.99 -0.89 2.97
C THR A 189 -13.86 0.02 2.53
N ALA A 190 -13.30 0.85 3.43
CA ALA A 190 -12.16 1.69 3.11
C ALA A 190 -10.94 0.89 2.64
N LEU A 191 -10.56 -0.18 3.34
CA LEU A 191 -9.48 -1.09 2.90
C LEU A 191 -9.72 -1.61 1.48
N THR A 192 -10.96 -2.00 1.18
CA THR A 192 -11.34 -2.51 -0.14
C THR A 192 -11.22 -1.43 -1.21
N ASP A 193 -11.69 -0.21 -0.91
CA ASP A 193 -11.67 0.90 -1.85
C ASP A 193 -10.23 1.34 -2.17
N PHE A 194 -9.35 1.36 -1.17
CA PHE A 194 -7.92 1.61 -1.37
C PHE A 194 -7.26 0.50 -2.20
N TYR A 195 -7.54 -0.76 -1.90
CA TYR A 195 -7.04 -1.89 -2.68
C TYR A 195 -7.48 -1.81 -4.16
N GLU A 196 -8.78 -1.60 -4.41
CA GLU A 196 -9.34 -1.52 -5.76
C GLU A 196 -8.73 -0.33 -6.53
N THR A 197 -8.57 0.82 -5.87
CA THR A 197 -7.92 2.01 -6.46
C THR A 197 -6.48 1.71 -6.87
N MET A 198 -5.66 1.19 -5.94
CA MET A 198 -4.26 0.87 -6.21
C MET A 198 -4.11 -0.19 -7.32
N ARG A 199 -4.96 -1.22 -7.28
CA ARG A 199 -4.98 -2.29 -8.29
C ARG A 199 -5.32 -1.74 -9.67
N ASP A 200 -6.34 -0.91 -9.79
CA ASP A 200 -6.81 -0.42 -11.09
C ASP A 200 -5.77 0.52 -11.73
N VAL A 201 -5.09 1.36 -10.93
CA VAL A 201 -3.97 2.18 -11.40
C VAL A 201 -2.78 1.32 -11.82
N LEU A 202 -2.44 0.30 -11.03
CA LEU A 202 -1.36 -0.64 -11.33
C LEU A 202 -1.63 -1.39 -12.65
N ILE A 203 -2.85 -1.90 -12.83
CA ILE A 203 -3.31 -2.53 -14.08
C ILE A 203 -3.11 -1.57 -15.26
N ALA A 204 -3.59 -0.33 -15.15
CA ALA A 204 -3.47 0.66 -16.22
C ALA A 204 -2.01 0.96 -16.57
N TYR A 205 -1.14 1.11 -15.57
CA TYR A 205 0.30 1.31 -15.75
C TYR A 205 0.95 0.15 -16.52
N LEU A 206 0.69 -1.09 -16.11
CA LEU A 206 1.24 -2.29 -16.74
C LEU A 206 0.76 -2.43 -18.20
N TRP A 207 -0.53 -2.17 -18.47
CA TRP A 207 -1.07 -2.19 -19.82
C TRP A 207 -0.43 -1.16 -20.75
N GLU A 208 -0.17 0.04 -20.24
CA GLU A 208 0.47 1.09 -21.02
C GLU A 208 1.93 0.72 -21.33
N GLY A 209 2.66 0.14 -20.38
CA GLY A 209 4.01 -0.42 -20.61
C GLY A 209 4.02 -1.45 -21.75
N ILE A 210 3.07 -2.39 -21.75
CA ILE A 210 2.92 -3.39 -22.83
C ILE A 210 2.61 -2.72 -24.18
N ARG A 211 1.78 -1.67 -24.19
CA ARG A 211 1.43 -0.93 -25.41
C ARG A 211 2.64 -0.21 -26.00
N TYR A 212 3.46 0.42 -25.16
CA TYR A 212 4.69 1.09 -25.59
C TYR A 212 5.68 0.11 -26.22
N GLU A 213 5.91 -1.04 -25.59
CA GLU A 213 6.79 -2.08 -26.14
C GLU A 213 6.33 -2.55 -27.53
N LYS A 214 5.02 -2.75 -27.73
CA LYS A 214 4.45 -3.16 -29.04
C LYS A 214 4.61 -2.14 -30.16
N LYS A 215 4.80 -0.85 -29.86
CA LYS A 215 5.02 0.18 -30.90
C LYS A 215 6.49 0.30 -31.31
N ARG A 216 7.40 -0.27 -30.51
CA ARG A 216 8.84 -0.19 -30.74
C ARG A 216 9.33 -1.24 -31.74
N PHE A 217 8.57 -2.33 -31.90
CA PHE A 217 8.83 -3.44 -32.81
C PHE A 217 7.76 -3.49 -33.92
#